data_AF-R7UNM2-F1
#
_entry.id   AF-R7UNM2-F1
#
_cell.length_a   1.000
_cell.length_b   1.000
_cell.length_c   1.000
_cell.angle_alpha   90.00
_cell.angle_beta   90.00
_cell.angle_gamma   90.00
#
_symmetry.space_group_name_H-M   'P 1'
#
loop_
_entity.id
_entity.type
_entity.pdbx_description
1 polymer ?
#
loop_
_entity_poly.entity_id
_entity_poly.type
_entity_poly.pdbx_seq_one_letter_code
_entity_poly.pdbx_strand_id
1 'polypeptide(L)'
;MPSDIDPTNMMEPPNQRPAPDQPFALPTQRQASTIPRFDRPGETWVYPSQQMFWNAMLRKGWRWKDEMLEQKDMDDIIKIHNANNEQAWQEILKWEALHAREYVEEGPKLCSFKGNSKKYTPRARFRSWIGYDLPFDRHDWIVDRNGRKVRYVIDYYDGGSVDPNTYKFTILDVRPAMDSPAAIWDRMIVTWMRWTNQGGGES
;
A
#
# COMPACT_ATOMS: atom_id res chain seq x y z
N MET A 1 1.23 24.68 18.90
CA MET A 1 1.65 23.29 19.20
C MET A 1 2.16 22.69 17.90
N PRO A 2 3.35 22.09 17.85
CA PRO A 2 3.73 21.24 16.72
C PRO A 2 2.63 20.19 16.54
N SER A 3 2.21 19.90 15.31
CA SER A 3 1.24 18.85 15.06
C SER A 3 1.83 17.51 15.51
N ASP A 4 1.15 16.77 16.39
CA ASP A 4 1.52 15.41 16.84
C ASP A 4 1.37 14.34 15.72
N ILE A 5 1.47 14.77 14.46
CA ILE A 5 1.36 13.93 13.28
C ILE A 5 2.69 13.23 13.06
N ASP A 6 2.65 11.91 13.00
CA ASP A 6 3.82 11.09 12.71
C ASP A 6 4.29 11.35 11.26
N PRO A 7 5.51 11.88 11.04
CA PRO A 7 5.98 12.22 9.70
C PRO A 7 6.23 10.99 8.80
N THR A 8 6.29 9.78 9.37
CA THR A 8 6.55 8.53 8.64
C THR A 8 5.31 7.94 7.97
N ASN A 9 4.12 8.30 8.43
CA ASN A 9 2.85 7.80 7.88
C ASN A 9 1.77 8.90 7.75
N MET A 10 2.08 10.13 8.16
CA MET A 10 1.18 11.28 8.22
C MET A 10 -0.10 11.00 9.02
N MET A 11 -0.05 10.09 10.00
CA MET A 11 -1.17 9.78 10.87
C MET A 11 -1.12 10.60 12.15
N GLU A 12 -2.30 11.02 12.58
CA GLU A 12 -2.53 11.58 13.92
C GLU A 12 -2.35 10.50 15.00
N PRO A 13 -2.22 10.91 16.28
CA PRO A 13 -2.19 9.97 17.38
C PRO A 13 -3.38 9.00 17.36
N PRO A 14 -3.19 7.72 17.72
CA PRO A 14 -4.22 6.71 17.60
C PRO A 14 -5.46 7.06 18.44
N ASN A 15 -6.60 7.25 17.77
CA ASN A 15 -7.90 7.46 18.41
C ASN A 15 -8.76 6.18 18.34
N GLN A 16 -8.91 5.53 19.49
CA GLN A 16 -9.70 4.30 19.69
C GLN A 16 -11.06 4.56 20.34
N ARG A 17 -11.47 5.83 20.52
CA ARG A 17 -12.78 6.14 21.10
C ARG A 17 -13.87 6.01 20.02
N PRO A 18 -15.01 5.36 20.31
CA PRO A 18 -16.14 5.33 19.39
C PRO A 18 -16.62 6.74 19.02
N ALA A 19 -17.10 6.91 17.79
CA ALA A 19 -17.75 8.15 17.38
C ALA A 19 -19.14 8.28 18.05
N PRO A 20 -19.65 9.50 18.33
CA PRO A 20 -20.93 9.70 19.00
C PRO A 20 -22.14 9.02 18.34
N ASP A 21 -22.10 8.86 17.01
CA ASP A 21 -23.15 8.28 16.17
C ASP A 21 -22.78 6.87 15.65
N GLN A 22 -21.79 6.21 16.27
CA GLN A 22 -21.37 4.88 15.84
C GLN A 22 -22.42 3.82 16.24
N PRO A 23 -22.94 3.03 15.28
CA PRO A 23 -24.08 2.14 15.52
C PRO A 23 -23.74 0.86 16.30
N PHE A 24 -22.48 0.44 16.33
CA PHE A 24 -22.02 -0.77 17.03
C PHE A 24 -20.57 -0.64 17.52
N ALA A 25 -20.19 -1.45 18.51
CA ALA A 25 -18.82 -1.45 19.01
C ALA A 25 -17.84 -2.04 17.99
N LEU A 26 -16.66 -1.44 17.87
CA LEU A 26 -15.59 -1.92 16.99
C LEU A 26 -14.37 -2.37 17.80
N PRO A 27 -13.73 -3.49 17.42
CA PRO A 27 -12.47 -3.91 18.02
C PRO A 27 -11.39 -2.83 17.96
N THR A 28 -10.66 -2.68 19.06
CA THR A 28 -9.52 -1.76 19.19
C THR A 28 -8.17 -2.46 19.04
N GLN A 29 -8.18 -3.80 18.99
CA GLN A 29 -6.99 -4.61 18.77
C GLN A 29 -6.36 -4.28 17.41
N ARG A 30 -5.04 -4.12 17.40
CA ARG A 30 -4.25 -3.89 16.19
C ARG A 30 -3.48 -5.14 15.81
N GLN A 31 -3.16 -5.27 14.53
CA GLN A 31 -2.43 -6.40 13.97
C GLN A 31 -1.04 -5.95 13.53
N ALA A 32 0.00 -6.71 13.90
CA ALA A 32 1.35 -6.53 13.37
C ALA A 32 1.41 -6.99 11.90
N SER A 33 2.08 -6.21 11.05
CA SER A 33 2.36 -6.57 9.66
C SER A 33 3.61 -7.44 9.56
N THR A 34 3.88 -7.95 8.36
CA THR A 34 5.16 -8.58 8.02
C THR A 34 6.23 -7.56 7.60
N ILE A 35 5.85 -6.28 7.51
CA ILE A 35 6.67 -5.22 6.92
C ILE A 35 7.64 -4.67 7.98
N PRO A 36 8.95 -4.81 7.83
CA PRO A 36 9.92 -4.32 8.79
C PRO A 36 9.96 -2.78 8.84
N ARG A 37 10.17 -2.24 10.04
CA ARG A 37 10.37 -0.80 10.25
C ARG A 37 11.84 -0.43 10.06
N PHE A 38 12.07 0.72 9.42
CA PHE A 38 13.41 1.29 9.32
C PHE A 38 13.89 1.89 10.65
N ASP A 39 13.01 2.62 11.35
CA ASP A 39 13.34 3.40 12.54
C ASP A 39 13.46 2.58 13.83
N ARG A 40 12.90 1.36 13.83
CA ARG A 40 12.93 0.43 14.96
C ARG A 40 13.35 -0.97 14.50
N PRO A 41 14.65 -1.26 14.49
CA PRO A 41 15.16 -2.57 14.10
C PRO A 41 14.51 -3.70 14.93
N GLY A 42 14.10 -4.78 14.26
CA GLY A 42 13.40 -5.91 14.89
C GLY A 42 11.88 -5.72 15.08
N GLU A 43 11.34 -4.52 14.87
CA GLU A 43 9.88 -4.27 14.90
C GLU A 43 9.28 -4.22 13.48
N THR A 44 8.00 -4.58 13.37
CA THR A 44 7.21 -4.41 12.14
C THR A 44 6.19 -3.29 12.28
N TRP A 45 5.66 -2.84 11.13
CA TRP A 45 4.56 -1.89 11.12
C TRP A 45 3.31 -2.51 11.74
N VAL A 46 2.43 -1.68 12.29
CA VAL A 46 1.20 -2.16 12.94
C VAL A 46 0.02 -1.49 12.27
N TYR A 47 -0.90 -2.28 11.74
CA TYR A 47 -2.10 -1.81 11.08
C TYR A 47 -3.05 -1.08 12.05
N PRO A 48 -3.90 -0.15 11.55
CA PRO A 48 -4.96 0.42 12.37
C PRO A 48 -5.95 -0.68 12.81
N SER A 49 -6.54 -0.52 13.99
CA SER A 49 -7.68 -1.34 14.40
C SER A 49 -8.94 -0.93 13.65
N GLN A 50 -10.02 -1.69 13.83
CA GLN A 50 -11.30 -1.35 13.22
C GLN A 50 -11.84 -0.01 13.69
N GLN A 51 -11.75 0.26 14.98
CA GLN A 51 -12.16 1.54 15.52
C GLN A 51 -11.30 2.71 15.01
N MET A 52 -9.98 2.51 14.84
CA MET A 52 -9.10 3.54 14.26
C MET A 52 -9.45 3.81 12.80
N PHE A 53 -9.70 2.76 12.02
CA PHE A 53 -10.06 2.86 10.60
C PHE A 53 -11.39 3.60 10.42
N TRP A 54 -12.41 3.21 11.19
CA TRP A 54 -13.71 3.90 11.22
C TRP A 54 -13.56 5.40 11.47
N ASN A 55 -12.82 5.75 12.53
CA ASN A 55 -12.57 7.14 12.89
C ASN A 55 -11.81 7.89 11.78
N ALA A 56 -10.85 7.24 11.12
CA ALA A 56 -10.11 7.84 10.01
C ALA A 56 -11.00 8.10 8.79
N MET A 57 -11.92 7.18 8.47
CA MET A 57 -12.87 7.35 7.37
C MET A 57 -13.84 8.51 7.63
N LEU A 58 -14.36 8.63 8.86
CA LEU A 58 -15.21 9.76 9.24
C LEU A 58 -14.49 11.12 9.06
N ARG A 59 -13.21 11.20 9.42
CA ARG A 59 -12.37 12.40 9.22
C ARG A 59 -12.16 12.73 7.74
N LYS A 60 -12.08 11.71 6.89
CA LYS A 60 -12.01 11.87 5.42
C LYS A 60 -13.35 12.29 4.80
N GLY A 61 -14.38 12.53 5.61
CA GLY A 61 -15.71 12.94 5.14
C GLY A 61 -16.63 11.78 4.77
N TRP A 62 -16.18 10.53 4.94
CA TRP A 62 -17.04 9.37 4.72
C TRP A 62 -18.20 9.39 5.72
N ARG A 63 -19.37 9.01 5.26
CA ARG A 63 -20.58 8.92 6.07
C ARG A 63 -21.22 7.57 5.77
N TRP A 64 -21.27 6.72 6.78
CA TRP A 64 -21.79 5.35 6.69
C TRP A 64 -23.33 5.30 6.61
N LYS A 65 -23.96 6.25 5.91
CA LYS A 65 -25.37 6.62 6.10
C LYS A 65 -26.40 5.78 5.35
N ASP A 66 -26.00 5.02 4.32
CA ASP A 66 -26.98 4.48 3.36
C ASP A 66 -26.95 2.96 3.14
N GLU A 67 -26.06 2.23 3.80
CA GLU A 67 -26.01 0.76 3.73
C GLU A 67 -25.96 0.21 5.15
N MET A 68 -26.68 -0.88 5.43
CA MET A 68 -26.68 -1.59 6.71
C MET A 68 -25.31 -2.22 6.94
N LEU A 69 -24.29 -1.40 7.13
CA LEU A 69 -22.94 -1.86 7.37
C LEU A 69 -22.94 -2.58 8.70
N GLU A 70 -22.72 -3.89 8.67
CA GLU A 70 -22.63 -4.69 9.88
C GLU A 70 -21.20 -4.66 10.41
N GLN A 71 -21.03 -5.09 11.66
CA GLN A 71 -19.70 -5.27 12.24
C GLN A 71 -18.83 -6.21 11.40
N LYS A 72 -19.47 -7.21 10.76
CA LYS A 72 -18.81 -8.17 9.87
C LYS A 72 -18.21 -7.49 8.64
N ASP A 73 -18.92 -6.54 8.03
CA ASP A 73 -18.43 -5.82 6.84
C ASP A 73 -17.16 -5.03 7.17
N MET A 74 -17.12 -4.40 8.35
CA MET A 74 -15.93 -3.68 8.80
C MET A 74 -14.74 -4.62 9.01
N ASP A 75 -14.96 -5.80 9.58
CA ASP A 75 -13.93 -6.82 9.73
C ASP A 75 -13.37 -7.27 8.38
N ASP A 76 -14.25 -7.54 7.42
CA ASP A 76 -13.87 -7.95 6.07
C ASP A 76 -13.07 -6.82 5.37
N ILE A 77 -13.55 -5.56 5.39
CA ILE A 77 -12.86 -4.38 4.83
C ILE A 77 -11.42 -4.25 5.34
N ILE A 78 -11.20 -4.50 6.62
CA ILE A 78 -9.87 -4.32 7.24
C ILE A 78 -8.94 -5.47 6.90
N LYS A 79 -9.45 -6.70 6.90
CA LYS A 79 -8.67 -7.86 6.44
C LYS A 79 -8.16 -7.64 5.03
N ILE A 80 -9.03 -7.15 4.15
CA ILE A 80 -8.65 -6.76 2.81
C ILE A 80 -7.57 -5.68 2.85
N HIS A 81 -7.81 -4.56 3.56
CA HIS A 81 -6.87 -3.45 3.56
C HIS A 81 -5.47 -3.89 3.99
N ASN A 82 -5.39 -4.73 5.03
CA ASN A 82 -4.14 -5.33 5.49
C ASN A 82 -3.53 -6.23 4.42
N ALA A 83 -4.33 -7.12 3.79
CA ALA A 83 -3.87 -7.99 2.72
C ALA A 83 -3.36 -7.22 1.49
N ASN A 84 -3.97 -6.08 1.16
CA ASN A 84 -3.51 -5.20 0.07
C ASN A 84 -2.16 -4.56 0.40
N ASN A 85 -1.96 -4.10 1.64
CA ASN A 85 -0.66 -3.58 2.07
C ASN A 85 0.43 -4.66 2.04
N GLU A 86 0.11 -5.88 2.49
CA GLU A 86 1.04 -7.01 2.42
C GLU A 86 1.37 -7.38 0.97
N GLN A 87 0.39 -7.40 0.07
CA GLN A 87 0.62 -7.62 -1.36
C GLN A 87 1.50 -6.52 -1.98
N ALA A 88 1.26 -5.26 -1.64
CA ALA A 88 2.10 -4.15 -2.10
C ALA A 88 3.55 -4.33 -1.62
N TRP A 89 3.74 -4.78 -0.37
CA TRP A 89 5.07 -5.10 0.15
C TRP A 89 5.73 -6.26 -0.62
N GLN A 90 5.00 -7.35 -0.88
CA GLN A 90 5.53 -8.47 -1.67
C GLN A 90 5.95 -8.05 -3.08
N GLU A 91 5.18 -7.17 -3.73
CA GLU A 91 5.59 -6.62 -5.03
C GLU A 91 6.85 -5.76 -4.93
N ILE A 92 7.01 -4.96 -3.87
CA ILE A 92 8.26 -4.24 -3.60
C ILE A 92 9.42 -5.22 -3.43
N LEU A 93 9.25 -6.31 -2.67
CA LEU A 93 10.29 -7.32 -2.47
C LEU A 93 10.73 -7.96 -3.80
N LYS A 94 9.81 -8.16 -4.76
CA LYS A 94 10.18 -8.64 -6.11
C LYS A 94 11.09 -7.66 -6.85
N TRP A 95 10.90 -6.36 -6.69
CA TRP A 95 11.82 -5.36 -7.24
C TRP A 95 13.15 -5.35 -6.49
N GLU A 96 13.12 -5.44 -5.17
CA GLU A 96 14.32 -5.49 -4.33
C GLU A 96 15.15 -6.76 -4.55
N ALA A 97 14.57 -7.82 -5.11
CA ALA A 97 15.30 -9.03 -5.51
C ALA A 97 16.40 -8.76 -6.55
N LEU A 98 16.25 -7.73 -7.40
CA LEU A 98 17.32 -7.28 -8.31
C LEU A 98 18.57 -6.81 -7.55
N HIS A 99 18.37 -6.36 -6.32
CA HIS A 99 19.37 -5.77 -5.43
C HIS A 99 19.69 -6.68 -4.24
N ALA A 100 19.31 -7.96 -4.29
CA ALA A 100 19.48 -8.90 -3.18
C ALA A 100 20.93 -8.96 -2.65
N ARG A 101 21.93 -8.76 -3.51
CA ARG A 101 23.36 -8.76 -3.16
C ARG A 101 23.83 -7.52 -2.39
N GLU A 102 23.03 -6.46 -2.39
CA GLU A 102 23.36 -5.24 -1.66
C GLU A 102 23.05 -5.35 -0.17
N TYR A 103 22.19 -6.31 0.21
CA TYR A 103 21.82 -6.58 1.59
C TYR A 103 22.84 -7.55 2.21
N VAL A 104 23.59 -7.08 3.20
CA VAL A 104 24.66 -7.85 3.87
C VAL A 104 24.12 -8.64 5.06
N GLU A 105 23.26 -8.02 5.87
CA GLU A 105 22.76 -8.61 7.13
C GLU A 105 21.23 -8.62 7.21
N GLU A 106 20.59 -7.51 6.83
CA GLU A 106 19.14 -7.33 6.94
C GLU A 106 18.54 -6.96 5.59
N GLY A 107 17.31 -7.43 5.33
CA GLY A 107 16.57 -7.12 4.10
C GLY A 107 16.01 -5.69 4.04
N PRO A 108 15.24 -5.36 2.97
CA PRO A 108 14.62 -4.05 2.81
C PRO A 108 13.69 -3.70 3.99
N LYS A 109 13.68 -2.42 4.37
CA LYS A 109 12.82 -1.91 5.46
C LYS A 109 11.98 -0.73 5.00
N LEU A 110 10.73 -0.65 5.46
CA LEU A 110 9.86 0.48 5.11
C LEU A 110 10.15 1.67 6.03
N CYS A 111 10.53 2.79 5.43
CA CYS A 111 10.82 4.06 6.12
C CYS A 111 9.57 4.88 6.34
N SER A 112 8.76 5.03 5.29
CA SER A 112 7.56 5.83 5.34
C SER A 112 6.61 5.44 4.21
N PHE A 113 5.32 5.72 4.41
CA PHE A 113 4.31 5.59 3.38
C PHE A 113 3.40 6.81 3.41
N LYS A 114 2.97 7.27 2.24
CA LYS A 114 2.10 8.43 2.12
C LYS A 114 1.08 8.24 1.01
N GLY A 115 -0.18 8.50 1.33
CA GLY A 115 -1.26 8.58 0.35
C GLY A 115 -1.07 9.80 -0.57
N ASN A 116 -1.24 9.60 -1.87
CA ASN A 116 -1.11 10.62 -2.91
C ASN A 116 -2.16 10.45 -4.01
N SER A 117 -3.39 10.10 -3.61
CA SER A 117 -4.52 9.78 -4.50
C SER A 117 -4.83 10.87 -5.53
N LYS A 118 -4.61 12.14 -5.21
CA LYS A 118 -4.91 13.28 -6.13
C LYS A 118 -3.87 13.50 -7.23
N LYS A 119 -2.70 12.85 -7.17
CA LYS A 119 -1.60 13.08 -8.12
C LYS A 119 -1.42 11.85 -9.00
N TYR A 120 -2.23 11.72 -10.04
CA TYR A 120 -2.07 10.60 -10.98
C TYR A 120 -0.68 10.62 -11.64
N THR A 121 -0.10 9.43 -11.82
CA THR A 121 1.18 9.30 -12.52
C THR A 121 1.01 9.58 -14.02
N PRO A 122 2.07 10.02 -14.73
CA PRO A 122 2.00 10.17 -16.19
C PRO A 122 1.54 8.88 -16.90
N ARG A 123 1.96 7.71 -16.39
CA ARG A 123 1.53 6.39 -16.87
C ARG A 123 0.03 6.17 -16.67
N ALA A 124 -0.51 6.47 -15.48
CA ALA A 124 -1.94 6.34 -15.22
C ALA A 124 -2.77 7.26 -16.12
N ARG A 125 -2.32 8.50 -16.33
CA ARG A 125 -2.96 9.45 -17.26
C ARG A 125 -2.97 8.94 -18.71
N PHE A 126 -1.84 8.40 -19.18
CA PHE A 126 -1.75 7.84 -20.52
C PHE A 126 -2.64 6.60 -20.70
N ARG A 127 -2.65 5.68 -19.73
CA ARG A 127 -3.54 4.50 -19.76
C ARG A 127 -5.00 4.91 -19.79
N SER A 128 -5.38 5.92 -19.01
CA SER A 128 -6.74 6.46 -19.03
C SER A 128 -7.13 7.08 -20.37
N TRP A 129 -6.20 7.79 -21.00
CA TRP A 129 -6.42 8.35 -22.33
C TRP A 129 -6.72 7.28 -23.41
N ILE A 130 -6.20 6.07 -23.27
CA ILE A 130 -6.47 4.95 -24.20
C ILE A 130 -7.57 3.98 -23.69
N GLY A 131 -8.38 4.39 -22.72
CA GLY A 131 -9.61 3.69 -22.32
C GLY A 131 -9.51 2.76 -21.11
N TYR A 132 -8.41 2.78 -20.34
CA TYR A 132 -8.33 2.07 -19.06
C TYR A 132 -8.81 2.94 -17.89
N ASP A 133 -9.20 2.33 -16.78
CA ASP A 133 -9.57 3.08 -15.58
C ASP A 133 -8.37 3.75 -14.90
N LEU A 134 -8.62 4.90 -14.26
CA LEU A 134 -7.66 5.53 -13.36
C LEU A 134 -7.58 4.75 -12.04
N PRO A 135 -6.41 4.75 -11.37
CA PRO A 135 -6.31 4.13 -10.07
C PRO A 135 -7.19 4.90 -9.06
N PHE A 136 -7.99 4.17 -8.29
CA PHE A 136 -8.85 4.78 -7.27
C PHE A 136 -8.04 5.26 -6.06
N ASP A 137 -6.85 4.69 -5.84
CA ASP A 137 -5.92 5.13 -4.82
C ASP A 137 -4.47 5.03 -5.29
N ARG A 138 -3.61 5.90 -4.75
CA ARG A 138 -2.18 5.94 -5.05
C ARG A 138 -1.39 6.16 -3.78
N HIS A 139 -0.35 5.37 -3.60
CA HIS A 139 0.58 5.51 -2.49
C HIS A 139 2.03 5.65 -2.98
N ASP A 140 2.79 6.47 -2.25
CA ASP A 140 4.25 6.54 -2.38
C ASP A 140 4.86 5.94 -1.11
N TRP A 141 5.66 4.90 -1.26
CA TRP A 141 6.37 4.23 -0.16
C TRP A 141 7.87 4.49 -0.30
N ILE A 142 8.55 4.75 0.82
CA ILE A 142 10.00 4.95 0.86
C ILE A 142 10.62 3.73 1.55
N VAL A 143 11.46 3.01 0.83
CA VAL A 143 12.16 1.81 1.29
C VAL A 143 13.62 2.15 1.55
N ASP A 144 14.17 1.61 2.63
CA ASP A 144 15.61 1.60 2.87
C ASP A 144 16.22 0.39 2.15
N ARG A 145 17.05 0.69 1.14
CA ARG A 145 17.91 -0.25 0.43
C ARG A 145 19.34 -0.05 0.91
N ASN A 146 19.69 -0.72 2.01
CA ASN A 146 21.01 -0.66 2.64
C ASN A 146 21.53 0.79 2.82
N GLY A 147 20.74 1.63 3.50
CA GLY A 147 21.05 3.03 3.75
C GLY A 147 20.63 4.00 2.64
N ARG A 148 20.20 3.51 1.47
CA ARG A 148 19.66 4.35 0.37
C ARG A 148 18.14 4.39 0.40
N LYS A 149 17.56 5.59 0.32
CA LYS A 149 16.10 5.76 0.26
C LYS A 149 15.60 5.62 -1.17
N VAL A 150 14.81 4.59 -1.43
CA VAL A 150 14.20 4.32 -2.75
C VAL A 150 12.70 4.54 -2.65
N ARG A 151 12.16 5.38 -3.53
CA ARG A 151 10.73 5.64 -3.58
C ARG A 151 10.04 4.66 -4.53
N TYR A 152 8.98 4.04 -4.07
CA TYR A 152 8.07 3.21 -4.84
C TYR A 152 6.75 3.93 -5.03
N VAL A 153 6.18 3.78 -6.22
CA VAL A 153 4.81 4.23 -6.53
C VAL A 153 3.93 3.00 -6.66
N ILE A 154 2.80 3.02 -5.97
CA ILE A 154 1.81 1.95 -5.93
C ILE A 154 0.49 2.56 -6.40
N ASP A 155 0.01 2.16 -7.57
CA ASP A 155 -1.30 2.51 -8.08
C ASP A 155 -2.27 1.34 -7.84
N TYR A 156 -3.40 1.59 -7.19
CA TYR A 156 -4.45 0.61 -6.89
C TYR A 156 -5.59 0.76 -7.89
N TYR A 157 -5.89 -0.31 -8.62
CA TYR A 157 -6.98 -0.36 -9.60
C TYR A 157 -8.05 -1.35 -9.15
N ASP A 158 -9.30 -1.08 -9.52
CA ASP A 158 -10.40 -2.01 -9.32
C ASP A 158 -10.19 -3.23 -10.23
N GLY A 159 -10.15 -4.41 -9.64
CA GLY A 159 -9.99 -5.70 -10.31
C GLY A 159 -11.31 -6.35 -10.73
N GLY A 160 -12.45 -5.72 -10.44
CA GLY A 160 -13.78 -6.25 -10.71
C GLY A 160 -14.30 -7.15 -9.59
N SER A 161 -14.82 -8.33 -9.95
CA SER A 161 -15.51 -9.24 -9.01
C SER A 161 -14.57 -9.82 -7.96
N VAL A 162 -15.03 -9.90 -6.70
CA VAL A 162 -14.29 -10.52 -5.58
C VAL A 162 -14.03 -12.00 -5.87
N ASP A 163 -12.76 -12.43 -5.83
CA ASP A 163 -12.42 -13.84 -5.69
C ASP A 163 -12.72 -14.29 -4.24
N PRO A 164 -13.70 -15.20 -4.02
CA PRO A 164 -14.12 -15.62 -2.68
C PRO A 164 -13.03 -16.33 -1.87
N ASN A 165 -12.00 -16.88 -2.54
CA ASN A 165 -10.94 -17.65 -1.88
C ASN A 165 -9.74 -16.79 -1.51
N THR A 166 -9.43 -15.77 -2.31
CA THR A 166 -8.24 -14.93 -2.11
C THR A 166 -8.56 -13.54 -1.56
N TYR A 167 -9.83 -13.14 -1.56
CA TYR A 167 -10.30 -11.78 -1.23
C TYR A 167 -9.57 -10.69 -2.04
N LYS A 168 -9.05 -11.04 -3.22
CA LYS A 168 -8.35 -10.10 -4.11
C LYS A 168 -9.35 -9.43 -5.04
N PHE A 169 -9.40 -8.11 -4.96
CA PHE A 169 -10.18 -7.25 -5.84
C PHE A 169 -9.39 -6.04 -6.33
N THR A 170 -8.10 -6.02 -6.03
CA THR A 170 -7.23 -4.88 -6.30
C THR A 170 -6.10 -5.31 -7.19
N ILE A 171 -6.05 -4.73 -8.39
CA ILE A 171 -4.88 -4.88 -9.26
C ILE A 171 -3.86 -3.83 -8.81
N LEU A 172 -2.67 -4.30 -8.48
CA LEU A 172 -1.57 -3.46 -7.98
C LEU A 172 -0.55 -3.21 -9.11
N ASP A 173 -0.31 -1.95 -9.45
CA ASP A 173 0.86 -1.56 -10.27
C ASP A 173 1.92 -0.92 -9.35
N VAL A 174 2.86 -1.75 -8.89
CA VAL A 174 3.97 -1.37 -8.01
C VAL A 174 5.26 -1.23 -8.80
N ARG A 175 5.96 -0.11 -8.63
CA ARG A 175 7.20 0.18 -9.37
C ARG A 175 8.09 1.23 -8.68
N PRO A 176 9.42 1.15 -8.82
CA PRO A 176 10.35 2.20 -8.38
C PRO A 176 9.99 3.53 -9.07
N ALA A 177 9.99 4.66 -8.38
CA ALA A 177 9.74 5.97 -8.99
C ALA A 177 10.87 6.35 -9.96
N MET A 178 10.55 7.03 -11.08
CA MET A 178 11.57 7.48 -12.04
C MET A 178 12.19 8.81 -11.59
N ASP A 179 12.69 8.86 -10.37
CA ASP A 179 13.40 10.01 -9.80
C ASP A 179 14.90 9.77 -9.64
N SER A 180 15.40 8.58 -10.02
CA SER A 180 16.83 8.26 -10.04
C SER A 180 17.22 7.41 -11.27
N PRO A 181 18.47 7.48 -11.75
CA PRO A 181 18.96 6.64 -12.84
C PRO A 181 18.86 5.14 -12.52
N ALA A 182 19.14 4.75 -11.26
CA ALA A 182 19.02 3.37 -10.81
C ALA A 182 17.58 2.84 -10.94
N ALA A 183 16.58 3.62 -10.52
CA ALA A 183 15.19 3.22 -10.63
C ALA A 183 14.69 3.14 -12.08
N ILE A 184 15.21 3.98 -12.98
CA ILE A 184 14.95 3.88 -14.42
C ILE A 184 15.55 2.59 -14.97
N TRP A 185 16.79 2.28 -14.59
CA TRP A 185 17.49 1.06 -15.00
C TRP A 185 16.77 -0.21 -14.51
N ASP A 186 16.34 -0.24 -13.25
CA ASP A 186 15.54 -1.33 -12.68
C ASP A 186 14.31 -1.62 -13.55
N ARG A 187 13.58 -0.55 -13.93
CA ARG A 187 12.40 -0.69 -14.80
C ARG A 187 12.76 -1.22 -16.18
N MET A 188 13.88 -0.82 -16.76
CA MET A 188 14.34 -1.35 -18.05
C MET A 188 14.65 -2.85 -17.95
N ILE A 189 15.37 -3.27 -16.91
CA ILE A 189 15.67 -4.69 -16.66
C ILE A 189 14.37 -5.51 -16.58
N VAL A 190 13.42 -5.10 -15.73
CA VAL A 190 12.16 -5.85 -15.55
C VAL A 190 11.32 -5.85 -16.82
N THR A 191 11.32 -4.74 -17.58
CA THR A 191 10.62 -4.67 -18.87
C THR A 191 11.23 -5.65 -19.87
N TRP A 192 12.55 -5.69 -19.96
CA TRP A 192 13.27 -6.65 -20.81
C TRP A 192 13.00 -8.09 -20.41
N MET A 193 13.11 -8.42 -19.11
CA MET A 193 12.81 -9.76 -18.59
C MET A 193 11.38 -10.21 -18.92
N ARG A 194 10.39 -9.31 -18.78
CA ARG A 194 9.00 -9.61 -19.14
C ARG A 194 8.86 -9.86 -20.63
N TRP A 195 9.52 -9.07 -21.47
CA TRP A 195 9.50 -9.25 -22.93
C TRP A 195 10.14 -10.57 -23.35
N THR A 196 11.31 -10.91 -22.83
CA THR A 196 12.01 -12.16 -23.17
C THR A 196 11.30 -13.40 -22.64
N ASN A 197 10.73 -13.34 -21.42
CA ASN A 197 10.06 -14.48 -20.81
C ASN A 197 8.68 -14.75 -21.42
N GLN A 198 8.07 -13.77 -22.10
CA GLN A 198 6.82 -13.96 -22.86
C GLN A 198 7.07 -14.62 -24.24
N GLY A 199 8.29 -14.57 -24.77
CA GLY A 199 8.66 -15.17 -26.06
C GLY A 199 9.03 -16.65 -26.02
N GLY A 200 9.03 -17.30 -24.85
CA GLY A 200 9.42 -18.70 -24.65
C GLY A 200 8.28 -19.69 -24.45
N GLY A 201 7.02 -19.27 -24.64
CA GLY A 201 5.82 -20.08 -24.44
C GLY A 201 5.19 -20.63 -25.73
N GLU A 202 5.78 -20.35 -26.90
CA GLU A 202 5.38 -20.92 -28.19
C GLU A 202 6.55 -21.70 -28.78
N SER A 203 6.72 -22.95 -28.34
CA SER A 203 7.49 -23.99 -29.05
C SER A 203 7.05 -25.37 -28.59
#